data_AF-A0A397BP82-F1
#
_entry.id   AF-A0A397BP82-F1
#
_cell.length_a   1.000
_cell.length_b   1.000
_cell.length_c   1.000
_cell.angle_alpha   90.00
_cell.angle_beta   90.00
_cell.angle_gamma   90.00
#
_symmetry.space_group_name_H-M   'P 1'
#
loop_
_entity.id
_entity.type
_entity.pdbx_description
1 polymer ?
#
loop_
_entity_poly.entity_id
_entity_poly.type
_entity_poly.pdbx_seq_one_letter_code
_entity_poly.pdbx_strand_id
1 'polypeptide(L)'
;MVRRTPYQKKWALKFGIEISELDPITSQVTSCICLFCKFLGRSTVVYAGRKRKSTGNVQFWKYPFRAENIEKHMQTQHVDDYPGFLKMSATEKRRSGRRRPLMSASVINGIIGELMFKKEDELSATDHEENDDVDDAVAQAEKLSARAADSKRRAMELFVEQEDRSYVATIKTPMKLELSIGYVSAGMSFRQTAEAIGMTHRTCNIAKLAGLSDTIVGQWVRILVGGCLQQIANLLADDDLWAFALAFDGSKHRGTTF
;
A
#
# COMPACT_ATOMS: atom_id res chain seq x y z
N MET A 1 -7.68 -43.37 7.94
CA MET A 1 -8.16 -42.44 6.89
C MET A 1 -7.51 -41.08 7.08
N VAL A 2 -6.65 -40.61 6.16
CA VAL A 2 -6.04 -39.27 6.26
C VAL A 2 -7.09 -38.24 5.84
N ARG A 3 -7.53 -37.37 6.76
CA ARG A 3 -8.52 -36.30 6.45
C ARG A 3 -7.93 -35.36 5.39
N ARG A 4 -8.57 -35.33 4.22
CA ARG A 4 -8.21 -34.51 3.04
C ARG A 4 -9.14 -33.30 2.93
N THR A 5 -9.16 -32.45 3.94
CA THR A 5 -10.11 -31.32 4.01
C THR A 5 -9.72 -30.22 3.01
N PRO A 6 -10.59 -29.88 2.04
CA PRO A 6 -10.36 -28.78 1.11
C PRO A 6 -10.57 -27.42 1.77
N TYR A 7 -10.09 -26.37 1.11
CA TYR A 7 -10.33 -24.99 1.53
C TYR A 7 -11.83 -24.65 1.48
N GLN A 8 -12.33 -23.93 2.49
CA GLN A 8 -13.72 -23.47 2.52
C GLN A 8 -13.79 -21.95 2.34
N LYS A 9 -14.57 -21.47 1.36
CA LYS A 9 -14.69 -20.02 1.06
C LYS A 9 -15.08 -19.16 2.28
N LYS A 10 -15.92 -19.70 3.18
CA LYS A 10 -16.31 -19.03 4.43
C LYS A 10 -15.15 -18.73 5.37
N TRP A 11 -14.04 -19.46 5.27
CA TRP A 11 -12.87 -19.26 6.10
C TRP A 11 -12.22 -17.89 5.86
N ALA A 12 -12.33 -17.33 4.66
CA ALA A 12 -11.80 -15.99 4.38
C ALA A 12 -12.37 -14.94 5.34
N LEU A 13 -13.68 -14.96 5.59
CA LEU A 13 -14.34 -14.03 6.50
C LEU A 13 -14.35 -14.50 7.95
N LYS A 14 -14.32 -15.82 8.19
CA LYS A 14 -14.24 -16.34 9.56
C LYS A 14 -12.88 -16.04 10.19
N PHE A 15 -11.81 -16.29 9.46
CA PHE A 15 -10.44 -16.28 9.99
C PHE A 15 -9.60 -15.12 9.47
N GLY A 16 -10.05 -14.34 8.49
CA GLY A 16 -9.21 -13.32 7.86
C GLY A 16 -8.03 -13.94 7.11
N ILE A 17 -8.32 -14.89 6.21
CA ILE A 17 -7.31 -15.57 5.38
C ILE A 17 -7.61 -15.38 3.89
N GLU A 18 -6.59 -15.44 3.06
CA GLU A 18 -6.70 -15.33 1.60
C GLU A 18 -6.05 -16.54 0.92
N ILE A 19 -6.54 -16.90 -0.28
CA ILE A 19 -5.92 -17.92 -1.12
C ILE A 19 -4.59 -17.37 -1.65
N SER A 20 -3.48 -18.07 -1.40
CA SER A 20 -2.17 -17.65 -1.90
C SER A 20 -1.75 -18.42 -3.15
N GLU A 21 -2.14 -19.69 -3.26
CA GLU A 21 -1.79 -20.55 -4.39
C GLU A 21 -2.96 -21.46 -4.77
N LEU A 22 -3.08 -21.70 -6.08
CA LEU A 22 -3.98 -22.67 -6.69
C LEU A 22 -3.15 -23.68 -7.46
N ASP A 23 -3.60 -24.94 -7.46
CA ASP A 23 -3.07 -25.95 -8.35
C ASP A 23 -3.34 -25.55 -9.81
N PRO A 24 -2.33 -25.51 -10.68
CA PRO A 24 -2.47 -24.96 -12.03
C PRO A 24 -3.34 -25.81 -12.96
N ILE A 25 -3.57 -27.08 -12.62
CA ILE A 25 -4.34 -28.01 -13.46
C ILE A 25 -5.77 -28.13 -12.95
N THR A 26 -5.93 -28.37 -11.65
CA THR A 26 -7.22 -28.65 -11.01
C THR A 26 -7.90 -27.41 -10.46
N SER A 27 -7.21 -26.26 -10.42
CA SER A 27 -7.66 -25.03 -9.76
C SER A 27 -8.00 -25.22 -8.27
N GLN A 28 -7.53 -26.31 -7.65
CA GLN A 28 -7.74 -26.56 -6.23
C GLN A 28 -6.85 -25.65 -5.40
N VAL A 29 -7.37 -25.11 -4.30
CA VAL A 29 -6.56 -24.30 -3.37
C VAL A 29 -5.50 -25.17 -2.72
N THR A 30 -4.22 -24.84 -2.96
CA THR A 30 -3.06 -25.54 -2.42
C THR A 30 -2.49 -24.84 -1.20
N SER A 31 -2.65 -23.51 -1.10
CA SER A 31 -2.18 -22.72 0.04
C SER A 31 -3.08 -21.51 0.34
N CYS A 32 -3.17 -21.16 1.62
CA CYS A 32 -3.76 -19.91 2.10
C CYS A 32 -2.84 -19.18 3.07
N ILE A 33 -3.01 -17.86 3.18
CA ILE A 33 -2.16 -16.94 3.93
C ILE A 33 -2.96 -16.20 5.02
N CYS A 34 -2.34 -15.97 6.17
CA CYS A 34 -2.89 -15.14 7.23
C CYS A 34 -2.78 -13.65 6.90
N LEU A 35 -3.90 -12.93 6.82
CA LEU A 35 -3.90 -11.51 6.49
C LEU A 35 -3.41 -10.64 7.65
N PHE A 36 -3.66 -11.03 8.90
CA PHE A 36 -3.13 -10.35 10.07
C PHE A 36 -1.60 -10.41 10.11
N CYS A 37 -1.02 -11.60 9.96
CA CYS A 37 0.44 -11.75 9.85
C CYS A 37 1.04 -10.93 8.71
N LYS A 38 0.33 -10.83 7.57
CA LYS A 38 0.80 -10.10 6.40
C LYS A 38 0.78 -8.58 6.59
N PHE A 39 -0.23 -8.06 7.28
CA PHE A 39 -0.48 -6.61 7.33
C PHE A 39 -0.17 -5.97 8.68
N LEU A 40 -0.42 -6.66 9.79
CA LEU A 40 -0.24 -6.17 11.16
C LEU A 40 0.99 -6.81 11.82
N GLY A 41 1.46 -7.94 11.30
CA GLY A 41 2.47 -8.76 11.96
C GLY A 41 1.84 -9.64 13.03
N ARG A 42 2.67 -10.18 13.94
CA ARG A 42 2.22 -11.02 15.05
C ARG A 42 2.23 -10.22 16.34
N SER A 43 1.18 -10.36 17.15
CA SER A 43 1.09 -9.80 18.49
C SER A 43 2.33 -10.14 19.31
N THR A 44 2.85 -9.15 20.03
CA THR A 44 3.97 -9.36 20.94
C THR A 44 3.47 -10.01 22.22
N VAL A 45 3.37 -11.34 22.21
CA VAL A 45 3.06 -12.04 23.45
C VAL A 45 4.31 -12.04 24.34
N VAL A 46 4.40 -11.06 25.23
CA VAL A 46 5.45 -10.95 26.25
C VAL A 46 5.16 -11.98 27.33
N TYR A 47 5.53 -13.24 27.08
CA TYR A 47 5.64 -14.21 28.16
C TYR A 47 6.92 -13.94 28.93
N ALA A 48 6.80 -13.67 30.23
CA ALA A 48 7.92 -13.59 31.15
C ALA A 48 8.77 -14.88 31.02
N GLY A 49 10.02 -14.74 30.59
CA GLY A 49 10.97 -15.85 30.45
C GLY A 49 11.29 -16.33 29.02
N ARG A 50 10.75 -15.70 27.97
CA ARG A 50 11.05 -16.12 26.58
C ARG A 50 12.46 -15.69 26.14
N LYS A 51 13.37 -16.67 25.92
CA LYS A 51 14.78 -16.44 25.52
C LYS A 51 15.01 -16.10 24.04
N ARG A 52 14.00 -16.21 23.16
CA ARG A 52 14.12 -15.97 21.71
C ARG A 52 13.14 -14.90 21.24
N LYS A 53 13.61 -14.01 20.35
CA LYS A 53 12.79 -13.01 19.65
C LYS A 53 11.66 -13.72 18.89
N SER A 54 10.44 -13.17 18.95
CA SER A 54 9.30 -13.71 18.22
C SER A 54 9.58 -13.65 16.71
N THR A 55 9.33 -14.75 15.99
CA THR A 55 9.47 -14.79 14.53
C THR A 55 8.38 -13.95 13.87
N GLY A 56 8.77 -12.94 13.07
CA GLY A 56 7.86 -12.08 12.32
C GLY A 56 7.35 -12.66 10.99
N ASN A 57 7.64 -13.94 10.69
CA ASN A 57 7.31 -14.52 9.40
C ASN A 57 5.79 -14.66 9.21
N VAL A 58 5.33 -14.40 7.99
CA VAL A 58 3.93 -14.55 7.61
C VAL A 58 3.52 -16.02 7.63
N GLN A 59 2.37 -16.32 8.23
CA GLN A 59 1.88 -17.68 8.32
C GLN A 59 1.14 -18.11 7.05
N PHE A 60 1.54 -19.27 6.53
CA PHE A 60 0.87 -19.98 5.44
C PHE A 60 0.35 -21.33 5.95
N TRP A 61 -0.73 -21.81 5.34
CA TRP A 61 -1.20 -23.18 5.50
C TRP A 61 -1.36 -23.83 4.14
N LYS A 62 -0.84 -25.07 4.03
CA LYS A 62 -0.96 -25.88 2.82
C LYS A 62 -2.05 -26.93 2.99
N TYR A 63 -2.60 -27.38 1.86
CA TYR A 63 -3.49 -28.53 1.82
C TYR A 63 -2.78 -29.80 2.37
N PRO A 64 -3.46 -30.66 3.16
CA PRO A 64 -4.85 -30.57 3.60
C PRO A 64 -5.05 -29.58 4.76
N PHE A 65 -6.12 -28.80 4.69
CA PHE A 65 -6.34 -27.71 5.64
C PHE A 65 -6.97 -28.19 6.95
N ARG A 66 -6.59 -27.54 8.06
CA ARG A 66 -7.19 -27.79 9.38
C ARG A 66 -7.68 -26.47 9.98
N ALA A 67 -9.00 -26.33 10.09
CA ALA A 67 -9.62 -25.13 10.66
C ALA A 67 -9.12 -24.85 12.08
N GLU A 68 -8.96 -25.89 12.89
CA GLU A 68 -8.42 -25.81 14.27
C GLU A 68 -7.03 -25.15 14.33
N ASN A 69 -6.15 -25.47 13.37
CA ASN A 69 -4.81 -24.88 13.33
C ASN A 69 -4.85 -23.39 12.97
N ILE A 70 -5.76 -23.02 12.06
CA ILE A 70 -5.95 -21.62 11.66
C ILE A 70 -6.53 -20.85 12.85
N GLU A 71 -7.56 -21.38 13.50
CA GLU A 71 -8.22 -20.77 14.65
C GLU A 71 -7.27 -20.59 15.84
N LYS A 72 -6.49 -21.63 16.18
CA LYS A 72 -5.46 -21.55 17.23
C LYS A 72 -4.40 -20.50 16.91
N HIS A 73 -3.98 -20.39 15.65
CA HIS A 73 -3.04 -19.35 15.25
C HIS A 73 -3.62 -17.95 15.47
N MET A 74 -4.85 -17.70 15.04
CA MET A 74 -5.51 -16.41 15.24
C MET A 74 -5.60 -16.04 16.72
N GLN A 75 -6.03 -16.99 17.56
CA GLN A 75 -6.19 -16.77 19.00
C GLN A 75 -4.86 -16.57 19.74
N THR A 76 -3.74 -17.09 19.23
CA THR A 76 -2.45 -17.05 19.94
C THR A 76 -1.46 -16.05 19.38
N GLN A 77 -1.58 -15.67 18.10
CA GLN A 77 -0.64 -14.80 17.41
C GLN A 77 -1.25 -13.45 17.02
N HIS A 78 -2.58 -13.29 17.11
CA HIS A 78 -3.31 -12.05 16.80
C HIS A 78 -4.32 -11.75 17.91
N VAL A 79 -3.84 -11.81 19.15
CA VAL A 79 -4.67 -11.67 20.35
C VAL A 79 -5.31 -10.29 20.44
N ASP A 80 -4.61 -9.28 19.93
CA ASP A 80 -5.03 -7.88 19.98
C ASP A 80 -6.07 -7.56 18.90
N ASP A 81 -5.85 -8.04 17.67
CA ASP A 81 -6.64 -7.63 16.50
C ASP A 81 -7.82 -8.56 16.17
N TYR A 82 -7.66 -9.87 16.40
CA TYR A 82 -8.64 -10.87 15.99
C TYR A 82 -10.01 -10.72 16.69
N PRO A 83 -10.09 -10.39 18.00
CA PRO A 83 -11.38 -10.14 18.65
C PRO A 83 -12.15 -8.96 18.03
N GLY A 84 -11.45 -7.89 17.65
CA GLY A 84 -12.05 -6.75 16.96
C GLY A 84 -12.57 -7.16 15.59
N PHE A 85 -11.77 -7.91 14.83
CA PHE A 85 -12.19 -8.45 13.53
C PHE A 85 -13.46 -9.29 13.63
N LEU A 86 -13.61 -10.15 14.64
CA LEU A 86 -14.79 -10.99 14.77
C LEU A 86 -16.10 -10.19 14.91
N LYS A 87 -16.05 -9.01 15.53
CA LYS A 87 -17.20 -8.11 15.74
C LYS A 87 -17.59 -7.32 14.47
N MET A 88 -16.70 -7.20 13.50
CA MET A 88 -16.96 -6.47 12.25
C MET A 88 -18.04 -7.15 11.40
N SER A 89 -18.81 -6.34 10.69
CA SER A 89 -19.75 -6.78 9.66
C SER A 89 -19.04 -7.49 8.50
N ALA A 90 -19.79 -8.27 7.72
CA ALA A 90 -19.22 -8.98 6.57
C ALA A 90 -18.65 -8.02 5.50
N THR A 91 -19.21 -6.82 5.37
CA THR A 91 -18.71 -5.76 4.47
C THR A 91 -17.39 -5.20 4.99
N GLU A 92 -17.29 -4.89 6.28
CA GLU A 92 -16.05 -4.43 6.93
C GLU A 92 -14.94 -5.50 6.87
N LYS A 93 -15.26 -6.78 7.12
CA LYS A 93 -14.30 -7.89 7.00
C LYS A 93 -13.74 -8.05 5.58
N ARG A 94 -14.56 -7.80 4.56
CA ARG A 94 -14.11 -7.81 3.15
C ARG A 94 -13.23 -6.61 2.81
N ARG A 95 -13.39 -5.50 3.53
CA ARG A 95 -12.60 -4.27 3.40
C ARG A 95 -11.26 -4.39 4.13
N SER A 96 -11.25 -4.90 5.37
CA SER A 96 -10.01 -5.09 6.15
C SER A 96 -9.07 -6.14 5.53
N GLY A 97 -9.62 -7.13 4.84
CA GLY A 97 -8.84 -8.20 4.19
C GLY A 97 -8.26 -7.88 2.80
N ARG A 98 -8.58 -6.73 2.19
CA ARG A 98 -8.06 -6.35 0.87
C ARG A 98 -7.47 -4.95 0.94
N ARG A 99 -6.28 -4.76 0.33
CA ARG A 99 -5.65 -3.44 0.12
C ARG A 99 -6.52 -2.56 -0.78
N ARG A 100 -7.61 -2.05 -0.23
CA ARG A 100 -8.38 -0.93 -0.74
C ARG A 100 -8.25 0.13 0.35
N PRO A 101 -7.23 0.99 0.30
CA PRO A 101 -7.23 2.16 1.16
C PRO A 101 -8.52 2.92 0.84
N LEU A 102 -9.36 3.06 1.85
CA LEU A 102 -10.51 3.96 1.83
C LEU A 102 -9.98 5.30 2.29
N MET A 103 -10.15 6.34 1.49
CA MET A 103 -9.70 7.70 1.80
C MET A 103 -10.90 8.63 1.71
N SER A 104 -10.98 9.62 2.58
CA SER A 104 -12.02 10.63 2.57
C SER A 104 -11.80 11.61 1.42
N ALA A 105 -12.87 12.30 1.04
CA ALA A 105 -12.78 13.41 0.09
C ALA A 105 -11.81 14.51 0.56
N SER A 106 -11.70 14.79 1.85
CA SER A 106 -10.79 15.81 2.36
C SER A 106 -9.32 15.45 2.14
N VAL A 107 -8.94 14.18 2.34
CA VAL A 107 -7.56 13.72 2.11
C VAL A 107 -7.24 13.69 0.61
N ILE A 108 -8.15 13.18 -0.21
CA ILE A 108 -7.89 13.06 -1.64
C ILE A 108 -7.97 14.40 -2.36
N ASN A 109 -9.07 15.14 -2.22
CA ASN A 109 -9.25 16.38 -2.95
C ASN A 109 -8.39 17.50 -2.35
N GLY A 110 -8.39 17.66 -1.03
CA GLY A 110 -7.63 18.70 -0.36
C GLY A 110 -6.12 18.43 -0.36
N ILE A 111 -5.68 17.26 0.12
CA ILE A 111 -4.23 17.03 0.28
C ILE A 111 -3.57 16.53 -1.00
N ILE A 112 -4.09 15.48 -1.61
CA ILE A 112 -3.49 14.94 -2.84
C ILE A 112 -3.80 15.81 -4.05
N GLY A 113 -5.02 16.34 -4.17
CA GLY A 113 -5.45 17.12 -5.31
C GLY A 113 -4.94 18.57 -5.30
N GLU A 114 -4.92 19.22 -4.13
CA GLU A 114 -4.60 20.65 -4.03
C GLU A 114 -3.25 20.93 -3.38
N LEU A 115 -2.90 20.28 -2.26
CA LEU A 115 -1.62 20.56 -1.58
C LEU A 115 -0.39 19.98 -2.28
N MET A 116 -0.52 18.84 -2.96
CA MET A 116 0.59 18.20 -3.70
C MET A 116 0.77 18.75 -5.13
N PHE A 117 -0.21 19.52 -5.62
CA PHE A 117 -0.21 20.13 -6.96
C PHE A 117 -0.65 21.58 -6.84
N LYS A 118 0.13 22.39 -6.10
CA LYS A 118 -0.14 23.82 -5.95
C LYS A 118 0.22 24.53 -7.25
N LYS A 119 -0.66 25.42 -7.68
CA LYS A 119 -0.47 26.28 -8.87
C LYS A 119 0.84 27.08 -8.84
N GLU A 120 1.33 27.41 -7.65
CA GLU A 120 2.60 28.12 -7.41
C GLU A 120 3.82 27.24 -7.73
N ASP A 121 3.76 25.95 -7.42
CA ASP A 121 4.84 24.99 -7.72
C ASP A 121 4.90 24.67 -9.23
N GLU A 122 3.78 24.82 -9.96
CA GLU A 122 3.70 24.67 -11.42
C GLU A 122 4.46 25.77 -12.17
N LEU A 123 4.64 26.94 -11.55
CA LEU A 123 5.32 28.11 -12.10
C LEU A 123 6.81 28.19 -11.70
N SER A 124 7.19 27.59 -10.57
CA SER A 124 8.57 27.62 -10.06
C SER A 124 9.52 26.58 -10.68
N ALA A 125 9.02 25.64 -11.48
CA ALA A 125 9.82 24.64 -12.20
C ALA A 125 10.57 25.22 -13.42
N THR A 126 10.84 26.53 -13.41
CA THR A 126 11.88 27.13 -14.23
C THR A 126 13.22 26.72 -13.63
N ASP A 127 13.77 25.59 -14.07
CA ASP A 127 15.21 25.45 -14.04
C ASP A 127 15.76 26.70 -14.76
N HIS A 128 16.59 27.47 -14.06
CA HIS A 128 17.26 28.66 -14.56
C HIS A 128 18.21 28.30 -15.72
N GLU A 129 17.67 27.95 -16.88
CA GLU A 129 18.36 28.10 -18.15
C GLU A 129 17.87 29.45 -18.70
N GLU A 130 18.70 30.48 -18.50
CA GLU A 130 18.54 31.81 -19.10
C GLU A 130 18.41 31.68 -20.62
N ASN A 131 17.18 31.63 -21.13
CA ASN A 131 16.89 31.97 -22.52
C ASN A 131 16.22 33.34 -22.52
N ASP A 132 16.94 34.34 -23.01
CA ASP A 132 16.65 35.78 -23.00
C ASP A 132 15.48 36.22 -23.92
N ASP A 133 14.61 35.31 -24.36
CA ASP A 133 13.48 35.64 -25.24
C ASP A 133 12.15 35.65 -24.47
N VAL A 134 11.63 36.86 -24.22
CA VAL A 134 10.42 37.12 -23.41
C VAL A 134 9.15 36.46 -24.00
N ASP A 135 9.10 36.23 -25.32
CA ASP A 135 8.00 35.51 -25.99
C ASP A 135 8.06 33.98 -25.75
N ASP A 136 9.24 33.42 -25.45
CA ASP A 136 9.41 31.99 -25.16
C ASP A 136 9.02 31.67 -23.70
N ALA A 137 9.23 32.61 -22.78
CA ALA A 137 8.89 32.44 -21.37
C ALA A 137 7.39 32.24 -21.12
N VAL A 138 6.51 32.96 -21.84
CA VAL A 138 5.05 32.81 -21.73
C VAL A 138 4.61 31.45 -22.28
N ALA A 139 5.12 31.06 -23.46
CA ALA A 139 4.81 29.76 -24.05
C ALA A 139 5.34 28.58 -23.21
N GLN A 140 6.51 28.74 -22.59
CA GLN A 140 7.09 27.78 -21.66
C GLN A 140 6.26 27.64 -20.38
N ALA A 141 5.81 28.75 -19.81
CA ALA A 141 4.92 28.76 -18.64
C ALA A 141 3.58 28.08 -18.92
N GLU A 142 2.97 28.34 -20.09
CA GLU A 142 1.74 27.67 -20.51
C GLU A 142 1.94 26.15 -20.68
N LYS A 143 3.06 25.73 -21.28
CA LYS A 143 3.41 24.32 -21.47
C LYS A 143 3.67 23.60 -20.14
N LEU A 144 4.30 24.26 -19.17
CA LEU A 144 4.53 23.72 -17.82
C LEU A 144 3.22 23.58 -17.05
N SER A 145 2.36 24.60 -17.08
CA SER A 145 1.01 24.57 -16.51
C SER A 145 0.18 23.42 -17.10
N ALA A 146 0.20 23.25 -18.43
CA ALA A 146 -0.49 22.13 -19.09
C ALA A 146 0.04 20.76 -18.65
N ARG A 147 1.37 20.60 -18.50
CA ARG A 147 1.99 19.37 -17.99
C ARG A 147 1.62 19.08 -16.54
N ALA A 148 1.56 20.11 -15.70
CA ALA A 148 1.19 19.97 -14.30
C ALA A 148 -0.29 19.58 -14.14
N ALA A 149 -1.18 20.21 -14.90
CA ALA A 149 -2.60 19.83 -14.97
C ALA A 149 -2.79 18.38 -15.43
N ASP A 150 -2.03 17.94 -16.44
CA ASP A 150 -2.02 16.55 -16.91
C ASP A 150 -1.51 15.57 -15.84
N SER A 151 -0.45 15.96 -15.11
CA SER A 151 0.09 15.17 -13.99
C SER A 151 -0.92 15.02 -12.86
N LYS A 152 -1.60 16.11 -12.49
CA LYS A 152 -2.69 16.13 -11.49
C LYS A 152 -3.84 15.23 -11.93
N ARG A 153 -4.32 15.36 -13.17
CA ARG A 153 -5.40 14.51 -13.72
C ARG A 153 -5.06 13.03 -13.61
N ARG A 154 -3.87 12.63 -14.08
CA ARG A 154 -3.39 11.24 -14.01
C ARG A 154 -3.21 10.73 -12.58
N ALA A 155 -2.86 11.61 -11.64
CA ALA A 155 -2.77 11.25 -10.22
C ALA A 155 -4.15 10.97 -9.62
N MET A 156 -5.15 11.78 -9.98
CA MET A 156 -6.53 11.65 -9.47
C MET A 156 -7.28 10.45 -10.07
N GLU A 157 -6.99 10.05 -11.32
CA GLU A 157 -7.59 8.87 -11.97
C GLU A 157 -7.44 7.54 -11.19
N LEU A 158 -6.46 7.46 -10.28
CA LEU A 158 -6.24 6.29 -9.44
C LEU A 158 -7.30 6.09 -8.36
N PHE A 159 -7.98 7.17 -7.98
CA PHE A 159 -8.89 7.24 -6.86
C PHE A 159 -10.32 7.25 -7.39
N VAL A 160 -11.03 6.14 -7.20
CA VAL A 160 -12.42 6.00 -7.64
C VAL A 160 -13.33 6.45 -6.52
N GLU A 161 -14.03 7.57 -6.75
CA GLU A 161 -15.07 8.07 -5.85
C GLU A 161 -16.21 7.06 -5.71
N GLN A 162 -16.73 6.92 -4.50
CA GLN A 162 -17.85 6.08 -4.11
C GLN A 162 -19.09 6.93 -3.83
N GLU A 163 -20.25 6.29 -3.69
CA GLU A 163 -21.54 6.98 -3.42
C GLU A 163 -21.52 7.80 -2.12
N ASP A 164 -20.72 7.40 -1.13
CA ASP A 164 -20.55 8.07 0.16
C ASP A 164 -19.49 9.19 0.13
N ARG A 165 -19.02 9.60 -1.06
CA ARG A 165 -17.93 10.55 -1.27
C ARG A 165 -16.57 10.09 -0.72
N SER A 166 -16.42 8.82 -0.38
CA SER A 166 -15.11 8.23 -0.13
C SER A 166 -14.43 7.87 -1.44
N TYR A 167 -13.11 7.67 -1.40
CA TYR A 167 -12.29 7.28 -2.53
C TYR A 167 -11.65 5.92 -2.26
N VAL A 168 -11.58 5.09 -3.30
CA VAL A 168 -10.93 3.78 -3.25
C VAL A 168 -9.90 3.68 -4.37
N ALA A 169 -8.67 3.31 -4.02
CA ALA A 169 -7.65 2.92 -4.99
C ALA A 169 -7.54 1.39 -5.10
N THR A 170 -7.46 0.87 -6.33
CA THR A 170 -7.33 -0.57 -6.58
C THR A 170 -5.94 -0.93 -7.08
N ILE A 171 -5.20 -1.71 -6.29
CA ILE A 171 -3.88 -2.22 -6.67
C ILE A 171 -4.02 -3.63 -7.26
N LYS A 172 -3.79 -3.76 -8.56
CA LYS A 172 -3.86 -5.05 -9.26
C LYS A 172 -2.61 -5.92 -9.07
N THR A 173 -1.46 -5.31 -8.76
CA THR A 173 -0.15 -6.00 -8.70
C THR A 173 0.55 -5.77 -7.35
N PRO A 174 0.09 -6.44 -6.28
CA PRO A 174 0.57 -6.17 -4.91
C PRO A 174 2.06 -6.46 -4.72
N MET A 175 2.61 -7.47 -5.39
CA MET A 175 4.05 -7.80 -5.29
C MET A 175 4.95 -6.69 -5.83
N LYS A 176 4.56 -6.08 -6.96
CA LYS A 176 5.32 -4.95 -7.51
C LYS A 176 5.22 -3.73 -6.61
N LEU A 177 4.02 -3.47 -6.07
CA LEU A 177 3.82 -2.42 -5.07
C LEU A 177 4.76 -2.59 -3.87
N GLU A 178 4.79 -3.78 -3.26
CA GLU A 178 5.62 -4.04 -2.08
C GLU A 178 7.10 -3.85 -2.36
N LEU A 179 7.59 -4.34 -3.50
CA LEU A 179 8.99 -4.15 -3.91
C LEU A 179 9.29 -2.67 -4.15
N SER A 180 8.42 -1.96 -4.86
CA SER A 180 8.61 -0.54 -5.17
C SER A 180 8.64 0.30 -3.90
N ILE A 181 7.69 0.10 -2.99
CA ILE A 181 7.69 0.82 -1.70
C ILE A 181 8.94 0.46 -0.90
N GLY A 182 9.35 -0.81 -0.87
CA GLY A 182 10.57 -1.22 -0.18
C GLY A 182 11.83 -0.51 -0.68
N TYR A 183 11.99 -0.39 -2.02
CA TYR A 183 13.11 0.33 -2.61
C TYR A 183 13.05 1.85 -2.36
N VAL A 184 11.86 2.46 -2.50
CA VAL A 184 11.68 3.89 -2.21
C VAL A 184 11.98 4.19 -0.74
N SER A 185 11.49 3.36 0.18
CA SER A 185 11.80 3.47 1.62
C SER A 185 13.29 3.25 1.93
N ALA A 186 14.03 2.55 1.07
CA ALA A 186 15.49 2.41 1.19
C ALA A 186 16.26 3.63 0.65
N GLY A 187 15.56 4.62 0.06
CA GLY A 187 16.14 5.86 -0.47
C GLY A 187 16.35 5.85 -1.99
N MET A 188 15.76 4.90 -2.73
CA MET A 188 15.83 4.93 -4.19
C MET A 188 14.80 5.89 -4.77
N SER A 189 15.21 6.67 -5.76
CA SER A 189 14.26 7.47 -6.56
C SER A 189 13.28 6.57 -7.33
N PHE A 190 12.17 7.12 -7.81
CA PHE A 190 11.17 6.34 -8.58
C PHE A 190 11.78 5.74 -9.85
N ARG A 191 12.68 6.50 -10.51
CA ARG A 191 13.43 6.04 -11.68
C ARG A 191 14.37 4.89 -11.33
N GLN A 192 15.16 5.02 -10.26
CA GLN A 192 16.05 3.94 -9.81
C GLN A 192 15.27 2.69 -9.41
N THR A 193 14.12 2.86 -8.75
CA THR A 193 13.23 1.75 -8.35
C THR A 193 12.69 1.00 -9.57
N ALA A 194 12.20 1.73 -10.57
CA ALA A 194 11.71 1.15 -11.82
C ALA A 194 12.82 0.37 -12.53
N GLU A 195 14.03 0.94 -12.61
CA GLU A 195 15.17 0.30 -13.25
C GLU A 195 15.63 -0.96 -12.50
N ALA A 196 15.74 -0.92 -11.17
CA ALA A 196 16.17 -2.07 -10.37
C ALA A 196 15.20 -3.27 -10.50
N ILE A 197 13.89 -3.00 -10.47
CA ILE A 197 12.87 -4.04 -10.69
C ILE A 197 12.91 -4.51 -12.15
N GLY A 198 13.11 -3.61 -13.11
CA GLY A 198 13.24 -3.94 -14.53
C GLY A 198 14.49 -4.77 -14.85
N MET A 199 15.62 -4.51 -14.19
CA MET A 199 16.84 -5.31 -14.24
C MET A 199 16.59 -6.71 -13.67
N THR A 200 15.91 -6.79 -12.52
CA THR A 200 15.55 -8.08 -11.89
C THR A 200 14.64 -8.90 -12.81
N HIS A 201 13.63 -8.26 -13.42
CA HIS A 201 12.79 -8.88 -14.43
C HIS A 201 13.60 -9.49 -15.57
N ARG A 202 14.49 -8.70 -16.19
CA ARG A 202 15.30 -9.12 -17.35
C ARG A 202 16.30 -10.21 -17.01
N THR A 203 16.96 -10.11 -15.86
CA THR A 203 18.04 -11.02 -15.45
C THR A 203 17.50 -12.35 -14.95
N CYS A 204 16.43 -12.32 -14.14
CA CYS A 204 15.85 -13.52 -13.53
C CYS A 204 14.66 -14.09 -14.32
N ASN A 205 14.26 -13.45 -15.42
CA ASN A 205 13.11 -13.80 -16.26
C ASN A 205 11.78 -13.94 -15.48
N ILE A 206 11.51 -13.01 -14.55
CA ILE A 206 10.31 -13.03 -13.70
C ILE A 206 9.22 -12.17 -14.34
N ALA A 207 8.41 -12.75 -15.23
CA ALA A 207 7.36 -12.03 -15.98
C ALA A 207 6.41 -11.17 -15.10
N LYS A 208 6.18 -11.58 -13.84
CA LYS A 208 5.36 -10.81 -12.88
C LYS A 208 5.92 -9.43 -12.54
N LEU A 209 7.18 -9.13 -12.86
CA LEU A 209 7.85 -7.85 -12.63
C LEU A 209 7.89 -6.94 -13.87
N ALA A 210 7.42 -7.41 -15.04
CA ALA A 210 7.48 -6.66 -16.30
C ALA A 210 6.68 -5.35 -16.26
N GLY A 211 7.08 -4.37 -17.08
CA GLY A 211 6.28 -3.17 -17.36
C GLY A 211 6.12 -2.21 -16.19
N LEU A 212 7.09 -2.15 -15.28
CA LEU A 212 7.14 -1.12 -14.24
C LEU A 212 7.80 0.14 -14.81
N SER A 213 7.17 1.30 -14.61
CA SER A 213 7.73 2.62 -14.91
C SER A 213 7.81 3.47 -13.64
N ASP A 214 8.64 4.51 -13.67
CA ASP A 214 8.75 5.53 -12.63
C ASP A 214 7.39 6.18 -12.33
N THR A 215 6.57 6.38 -13.36
CA THR A 215 5.21 6.90 -13.25
C THR A 215 4.35 5.97 -12.38
N ILE A 216 4.39 4.66 -12.64
CA ILE A 216 3.64 3.66 -11.84
C ILE A 216 4.13 3.65 -10.39
N VAL A 217 5.44 3.76 -10.17
CA VAL A 217 6.02 3.86 -8.81
C VAL A 217 5.48 5.10 -8.10
N GLY A 218 5.49 6.26 -8.76
CA GLY A 218 4.93 7.49 -8.19
C GLY A 218 3.45 7.39 -7.86
N GLN A 219 2.65 6.75 -8.73
CA GLN A 219 1.23 6.47 -8.48
C GLN A 219 1.03 5.64 -7.20
N TRP A 220 1.85 4.62 -6.99
CA TRP A 220 1.79 3.77 -5.80
C TRP A 220 2.21 4.48 -4.52
N VAL A 221 3.23 5.33 -4.59
CA VAL A 221 3.63 6.17 -3.46
C VAL A 221 2.50 7.13 -3.07
N ARG A 222 1.81 7.74 -4.05
CA ARG A 222 0.64 8.59 -3.76
C ARG A 222 -0.50 7.83 -3.06
N ILE A 223 -0.79 6.61 -3.50
CA ILE A 223 -1.80 5.75 -2.84
C ILE A 223 -1.39 5.45 -1.38
N LEU A 224 -0.11 5.17 -1.14
CA LEU A 224 0.41 4.92 0.21
C LEU A 224 0.30 6.18 1.08
N VAL A 225 0.73 7.34 0.56
CA VAL A 225 0.64 8.63 1.25
C VAL A 225 -0.81 8.96 1.58
N GLY A 226 -1.74 8.80 0.64
CA GLY A 226 -3.17 8.99 0.89
C GLY A 226 -3.71 8.09 2.00
N GLY A 227 -3.32 6.81 2.00
CA GLY A 227 -3.68 5.88 3.06
C GLY A 227 -3.14 6.30 4.43
N CYS A 228 -1.87 6.72 4.51
CA CYS A 228 -1.25 7.20 5.74
C CYS A 228 -1.92 8.48 6.26
N LEU A 229 -2.20 9.43 5.37
CA LEU A 229 -2.90 10.66 5.73
C LEU A 229 -4.32 10.38 6.24
N GLN A 230 -5.01 9.39 5.65
CA GLN A 230 -6.31 8.97 6.17
C GLN A 230 -6.21 8.37 7.57
N GLN A 231 -5.19 7.55 7.83
CA GLN A 231 -4.98 7.00 9.17
C GLN A 231 -4.71 8.10 10.20
N ILE A 232 -3.89 9.10 9.83
CA ILE A 232 -3.68 10.28 10.68
C ILE A 232 -5.00 11.03 10.88
N ALA A 233 -5.77 11.29 9.83
CA ALA A 233 -7.06 11.97 9.93
C ALA A 233 -8.05 11.22 10.84
N ASN A 234 -8.09 9.89 10.76
CA ASN A 234 -8.94 9.08 11.63
C ASN A 234 -8.49 9.15 13.09
N LEU A 235 -7.18 9.13 13.36
CA LEU A 235 -6.65 9.32 14.71
C LEU A 235 -7.02 10.70 15.26
N LEU A 236 -6.86 11.75 14.45
CA LEU A 236 -7.18 13.12 14.84
C LEU A 236 -8.68 13.37 15.06
N ALA A 237 -9.54 12.54 14.47
CA ALA A 237 -10.98 12.62 14.65
C ALA A 237 -11.50 11.77 15.84
N ASP A 238 -10.61 11.09 16.56
CA ASP A 238 -10.96 10.30 17.74
C ASP A 238 -11.16 11.23 18.94
N ASP A 239 -12.35 11.18 19.54
CA ASP A 239 -12.72 12.02 20.70
C ASP A 239 -11.84 11.75 21.94
N ASP A 240 -11.21 10.57 22.00
CA ASP A 240 -10.30 10.18 23.10
C ASP A 240 -8.85 10.67 22.87
N LEU A 241 -8.53 11.24 21.70
CA LEU A 241 -7.19 11.73 21.38
C LEU A 241 -7.00 13.19 21.82
N TRP A 242 -6.42 13.39 23.00
CA TRP A 242 -6.14 14.74 23.54
C TRP A 242 -4.82 15.35 23.08
N ALA A 243 -3.89 14.55 22.54
CA ALA A 243 -2.60 15.03 22.02
C ALA A 243 -1.99 14.04 21.01
N PHE A 244 -1.23 14.58 20.05
CA PHE A 244 -0.43 13.80 19.10
C PHE A 244 0.87 14.54 18.76
N ALA A 245 1.87 13.81 18.26
CA ALA A 245 3.10 14.37 17.73
C ALA A 245 3.41 13.71 16.38
N LEU A 246 3.85 14.51 15.41
CA LEU A 246 4.34 14.04 14.12
C LEU A 246 5.84 14.33 14.03
N ALA A 247 6.63 13.29 13.80
CA ALA A 247 8.04 13.41 13.52
C ALA A 247 8.29 13.04 12.05
N PHE A 248 8.63 14.03 11.23
CA PHE A 248 9.06 13.81 9.86
C PHE A 248 10.57 13.66 9.84
N ASP A 249 11.07 12.49 9.43
CA ASP A 249 12.50 12.30 9.22
C ASP A 249 12.91 12.88 7.86
N GLY A 250 13.60 14.03 7.89
CA GLY A 250 14.19 14.66 6.70
C GLY A 250 15.56 14.08 6.31
N SER A 251 16.04 13.03 6.98
CA SER A 251 17.36 12.48 6.71
C SER A 251 17.37 11.60 5.45
N LYS A 252 17.63 12.22 4.29
CA LYS A 252 18.46 11.69 3.17
C LYS A 252 18.59 12.64 1.96
N HIS A 253 18.06 13.86 2.00
CA HIS A 253 18.34 14.85 0.95
C HIS A 253 18.71 16.22 1.57
N ARG A 254 19.99 16.38 1.93
CA ARG A 254 20.60 17.71 1.87
C ARG A 254 20.59 18.12 0.39
N GLY A 255 19.97 19.25 0.10
CA GLY A 255 19.71 19.77 -1.25
C GLY A 255 20.96 20.16 -2.01
N THR A 256 21.73 19.18 -2.48
CA THR A 256 22.71 19.31 -3.56
C THR A 256 22.76 17.98 -4.32
N THR A 257 22.33 17.99 -5.58
CA THR A 257 22.46 16.89 -6.54
C THR A 257 23.90 16.81 -7.06
N PHE A 258 24.45 15.59 -7.12
CA PHE A 258 25.56 15.27 -8.04
C PHE A 258 24.99 14.82 -9.38
#